data_AF-A0A5M8NXG1-F1
#
_entry.id   AF-A0A5M8NXG1-F1
#
_cell.length_a   1.000
_cell.length_b   1.000
_cell.length_c   1.000
_cell.angle_alpha   90.00
_cell.angle_beta   90.00
_cell.angle_gamma   90.00
#
_symmetry.space_group_name_H-M   'P 1'
#
loop_
_entity.id
_entity.type
_entity.pdbx_description
1 polymer ?
#
loop_
_entity_poly.entity_id
_entity_poly.type
_entity_poly.pdbx_seq_one_letter_code
_entity_poly.pdbx_strand_id
1 'polypeptide(L)'
;MDVVQRIGRKKDFWDLHELIDQYSIDEMIALHEEKYPYSHDKNLIVNNLTNFSQADEDINPICMRGKYWEVIKLDFVELMEKRK
;
A
#
# COMPACT_ATOMS: atom_id res chain seq x y z
N MET A 1 -0.05 -3.35 -6.61
CA MET A 1 -0.57 -4.34 -5.65
C MET A 1 0.22 -5.64 -5.60
N ASP A 2 0.70 -6.21 -6.71
CA ASP A 2 1.51 -7.45 -6.67
C ASP A 2 2.72 -7.36 -5.72
N VAL A 3 3.39 -6.20 -5.70
CA VAL A 3 4.50 -5.95 -4.78
C VAL A 3 4.06 -5.90 -3.31
N VAL A 4 2.89 -5.34 -3.01
CA VAL A 4 2.32 -5.34 -1.65
C VAL A 4 1.92 -6.75 -1.25
N GLN A 5 1.42 -7.56 -2.18
CA GLN A 5 1.11 -8.97 -1.92
C GLN A 5 2.35 -9.75 -1.46
N ARG A 6 3.55 -9.33 -1.85
CA ARG A 6 4.83 -9.97 -1.47
C ARG A 6 5.56 -9.28 -0.33
N ILE A 7 4.85 -8.45 0.43
CA ILE A 7 5.40 -7.54 1.45
C ILE A 7 6.13 -6.40 0.72
N GLY A 8 5.46 -5.24 0.67
CA GLY A 8 5.91 -4.09 -0.13
C GLY A 8 7.12 -3.38 0.47
N ARG A 9 7.88 -2.68 -0.36
CA ARG A 9 8.98 -1.80 0.10
C ARG A 9 8.47 -0.42 0.39
N LYS A 10 9.24 0.37 1.15
CA LYS A 10 8.85 1.75 1.54
C LYS A 10 8.44 2.59 0.32
N LYS A 11 9.22 2.55 -0.77
CA LYS A 11 8.89 3.26 -2.02
C LYS A 11 7.52 2.88 -2.59
N ASP A 12 7.16 1.60 -2.58
CA ASP A 12 5.92 1.13 -3.17
C ASP A 12 4.71 1.67 -2.39
N PHE A 13 4.83 1.81 -1.06
CA PHE A 13 3.81 2.47 -0.22
C PHE A 13 3.72 3.98 -0.48
N TRP A 14 4.85 4.64 -0.76
CA TRP A 14 4.85 6.05 -1.19
C TRP A 14 4.11 6.24 -2.52
N ASP A 15 4.42 5.39 -3.51
CA ASP A 15 3.76 5.44 -4.81
C ASP A 15 2.25 5.15 -4.68
N LEU A 16 1.87 4.21 -3.80
CA LEU A 16 0.45 3.93 -3.51
C LEU A 16 -0.24 5.09 -2.78
N HIS A 17 0.43 5.74 -1.82
CA HIS A 17 -0.10 6.90 -1.09
C HIS A 17 -0.33 8.11 -1.99
N GLU A 18 0.37 8.21 -3.12
CA GLU A 18 0.05 9.24 -4.11
C GLU A 18 -1.15 8.85 -4.98
N LEU A 19 -1.41 7.55 -5.12
CA LEU A 19 -2.53 7.03 -5.90
C LEU A 19 -3.84 6.96 -5.09
N ILE A 20 -3.81 6.89 -3.76
CA ILE A 20 -5.04 6.86 -2.92
C ILE A 20 -5.90 8.12 -3.09
N ASP A 21 -5.29 9.25 -3.49
CA ASP A 21 -6.01 10.50 -3.78
C ASP A 21 -6.82 10.41 -5.09
N GLN A 22 -6.53 9.43 -5.94
CA GLN A 22 -7.15 9.26 -7.26
C GLN A 22 -7.98 7.97 -7.38
N TYR A 23 -7.57 6.91 -6.68
CA TYR A 23 -8.22 5.60 -6.69
C TYR A 23 -8.38 5.08 -5.26
N SER A 24 -9.52 4.48 -4.97
CA SER A 24 -9.72 3.76 -3.72
C SER A 24 -8.88 2.48 -3.68
N ILE A 25 -8.53 2.02 -2.47
CA ILE A 25 -7.83 0.75 -2.27
C ILE A 25 -8.61 -0.42 -2.88
N ASP A 26 -9.94 -0.39 -2.81
CA ASP A 26 -10.82 -1.40 -3.41
C ASP A 26 -10.70 -1.43 -4.93
N GLU A 27 -10.70 -0.28 -5.59
CA GLU A 27 -10.47 -0.19 -7.04
C GLU A 27 -9.08 -0.70 -7.41
N MET A 28 -8.04 -0.35 -6.65
CA MET A 28 -6.69 -0.84 -6.91
C MET A 28 -6.57 -2.37 -6.77
N ILE A 29 -7.30 -2.96 -5.82
CA ILE A 29 -7.37 -4.41 -5.64
C ILE A 29 -8.12 -5.06 -6.81
N ALA A 30 -9.26 -4.50 -7.22
CA ALA A 30 -10.05 -5.02 -8.34
C ALA A 30 -9.28 -4.96 -9.66
N LEU A 31 -8.58 -3.85 -9.94
CA LEU A 31 -7.71 -3.71 -11.12
C LEU A 31 -6.55 -4.72 -11.10
N HIS A 32 -6.05 -5.07 -9.91
CA HIS A 32 -5.03 -6.10 -9.77
C HIS A 32 -5.59 -7.50 -10.03
N GLU A 33 -6.79 -7.81 -9.56
CA GLU A 33 -7.49 -9.06 -9.84
C GLU A 33 -7.69 -9.26 -11.34
N GLU A 34 -8.16 -8.23 -12.05
CA GLU A 34 -8.36 -8.27 -13.50
C GLU A 34 -7.05 -8.54 -14.25
N LYS A 35 -5.96 -7.90 -13.82
CA LYS A 35 -4.64 -8.04 -14.48
C LYS A 35 -3.93 -9.35 -14.14
N TYR A 36 -4.12 -9.89 -12.94
CA TYR A 36 -3.40 -11.07 -12.42
C TYR A 36 -4.36 -12.09 -11.78
N PRO A 37 -5.30 -12.68 -12.53
CA PRO A 37 -6.37 -13.50 -11.98
C PRO A 37 -5.89 -14.77 -11.27
N TYR A 38 -4.74 -15.32 -11.67
CA TYR A 38 -4.23 -16.58 -11.11
C TYR A 38 -3.34 -16.40 -9.87
N SER A 39 -2.74 -15.23 -9.70
CA SER A 39 -1.86 -14.95 -8.57
C SER A 39 -2.47 -13.96 -7.59
N HIS A 40 -3.69 -13.47 -7.84
CA HIS A 40 -4.35 -12.51 -6.97
C HIS A 40 -4.81 -13.18 -5.67
N ASP A 41 -4.33 -12.63 -4.55
CA ASP A 41 -4.86 -12.94 -3.23
C ASP A 41 -5.28 -11.65 -2.53
N LYS A 42 -6.58 -11.36 -2.59
CA LYS A 42 -7.18 -10.17 -1.97
C LYS A 42 -6.91 -10.09 -0.48
N ASN A 43 -7.05 -11.19 0.25
CA ASN A 43 -6.91 -11.20 1.70
C ASN A 43 -5.46 -10.94 2.09
N LEU A 44 -4.52 -11.54 1.36
CA LEU A 44 -3.09 -11.32 1.56
C LEU A 44 -2.70 -9.87 1.26
N ILE A 45 -3.17 -9.28 0.15
CA ILE A 45 -2.93 -7.86 -0.17
C ILE A 45 -3.44 -6.96 0.95
N VAL A 46 -4.68 -7.19 1.41
CA VAL A 46 -5.31 -6.43 2.47
C VAL A 46 -4.52 -6.48 3.78
N ASN A 47 -4.11 -7.67 4.20
CA ASN A 47 -3.29 -7.85 5.40
C ASN A 47 -1.92 -7.16 5.26
N ASN A 48 -1.32 -7.24 4.07
CA ASN A 48 -0.01 -6.65 3.81
C ASN A 48 -0.02 -5.13 3.66
N LEU A 49 -1.17 -4.50 3.36
CA LEU A 49 -1.29 -3.04 3.34
C LEU A 49 -1.05 -2.41 4.71
N THR A 50 -1.30 -3.16 5.79
CA THR A 50 -1.00 -2.76 7.17
C THR A 50 0.32 -3.34 7.70
N ASN A 51 1.02 -4.13 6.89
CA ASN A 51 2.26 -4.79 7.28
C ASN A 51 3.47 -3.97 6.78
N PHE A 52 4.02 -3.15 7.66
CA PHE A 52 5.19 -2.30 7.36
C PHE A 52 6.52 -2.93 7.77
N SER A 53 6.56 -4.18 8.19
CA SER A 53 7.78 -4.83 8.74
C SER A 53 9.00 -4.68 7.84
N GLN A 54 8.86 -5.00 6.55
CA GLN A 54 9.94 -4.84 5.58
C GLN A 54 10.17 -3.38 5.16
N ALA A 55 9.11 -2.58 5.09
CA ALA A 55 9.22 -1.17 4.72
C ALA A 55 9.94 -0.35 5.80
N ASP A 56 9.79 -0.70 7.08
CA ASP A 56 10.44 -0.02 8.21
C ASP A 56 11.96 -0.24 8.21
N GLU A 57 12.44 -1.41 7.77
CA GLU A 57 13.87 -1.72 7.60
C GLU A 57 14.49 -1.00 6.38
N ASP A 58 13.66 -0.52 5.46
CA ASP A 58 14.09 0.10 4.22
C ASP A 58 14.55 1.55 4.43
N ILE A 59 15.51 1.99 3.62
CA ILE A 59 16.06 3.35 3.71
C ILE A 59 14.95 4.37 3.46
N ASN A 60 14.88 5.40 4.29
CA ASN A 60 13.93 6.49 4.12
C ASN A 60 14.19 7.23 2.79
N PRO A 61 13.24 7.22 1.84
CA PRO A 61 13.41 7.99 0.62
C PRO A 61 13.39 9.49 0.96
N ILE A 62 14.15 10.28 0.20
CA ILE A 62 14.12 11.74 0.33
C ILE A 62 12.79 12.21 -0.28
N CYS A 63 11.81 12.49 0.57
CA CYS A 63 10.55 13.07 0.11
C CYS A 63 10.72 14.56 -0.18
N MET A 64 10.60 14.96 -1.44
CA MET A 64 10.60 16.37 -1.84
C MET A 64 9.29 17.12 -1.50
N ARG A 65 8.24 16.41 -1.09
CA ARG A 65 6.94 16.98 -0.68
C ARG A 65 6.83 17.23 0.83
N GLY A 66 7.88 16.94 1.61
CA GLY A 66 7.89 17.16 3.06
C GLY A 66 6.99 16.22 3.85
N LYS A 67 6.49 15.14 3.24
CA LYS A 67 5.74 14.09 3.94
C LYS A 67 6.72 13.19 4.72
N TYR A 68 6.26 12.67 5.85
CA TYR A 68 7.02 11.73 6.68
C TYR A 68 6.46 10.32 6.54
N TRP A 69 7.31 9.31 6.75
CA TRP A 69 6.92 7.91 6.61
C TRP A 69 5.81 7.52 7.60
N GLU A 70 5.86 8.07 8.80
CA GLU A 70 4.90 7.88 9.87
C GLU A 70 3.49 8.34 9.47
N VAL A 71 3.38 9.44 8.72
CA VAL A 71 2.09 9.96 8.22
C VAL A 71 1.48 8.99 7.22
N ILE A 72 2.31 8.46 6.30
CA ILE A 72 1.85 7.48 5.30
C ILE A 72 1.33 6.22 5.98
N LYS A 73 2.03 5.72 7.00
CA LYS A 73 1.58 4.56 7.77
C LYS A 73 0.22 4.82 8.44
N LEU A 74 0.05 5.99 9.06
CA LEU A 74 -1.21 6.39 9.67
C LEU A 74 -2.35 6.43 8.65
N ASP A 75 -2.13 7.04 7.49
CA ASP A 75 -3.14 7.14 6.44
C ASP A 75 -3.59 5.75 5.96
N PHE A 76 -2.66 4.82 5.76
CA PHE A 76 -3.01 3.44 5.40
C PHE A 76 -3.80 2.72 6.49
N VAL A 77 -3.44 2.89 7.76
CA VAL A 77 -4.19 2.30 8.88
C VAL A 77 -5.61 2.88 8.94
N GLU A 78 -5.75 4.20 8.84
CA GLU A 78 -7.06 4.87 8.82
C GLU A 78 -7.93 4.42 7.64
N LEU A 79 -7.35 4.30 6.45
CA LEU A 79 -8.06 3.81 5.27
C LEU A 79 -8.59 2.39 5.47
N MET A 80 -7.80 1.53 6.11
CA MET A 80 -8.18 0.16 6.39
C MET A 80 -9.22 0.06 7.53
N GLU A 81 -9.18 0.97 8.51
CA GLU A 81 -10.21 1.07 9.55
C GLU A 81 -11.55 1.58 8.98
N LYS A 82 -11.53 2.60 8.12
CA LYS A 82 -12.75 3.14 7.46
C LYS A 82 -13.42 2.13 6.53
N ARG A 83 -12.71 1.07 6.13
CA ARG A 83 -13.22 0.00 5.27
C ARG A 83 -13.98 -1.09 6.03
N LYS A 84 -13.82 -1.18 7.36
CA LYS A 84 -14.59 -2.11 8.22
C LYS A 84 -16.00 -1.59 8.46
#